data_AF-A0A7W0ZT65-F1
#
_entry.id   AF-A0A7W0ZT65-F1
#
_cell.length_a   1.000
_cell.length_b   1.000
_cell.length_c   1.000
_cell.angle_alpha   90.00
_cell.angle_beta   90.00
_cell.angle_gamma   90.00
#
_symmetry.space_group_name_H-M   'P 1'
#
loop_
_entity.id
_entity.type
_entity.pdbx_description
1 polymer ?
#
loop_
_entity_poly.entity_id
_entity_poly.type
_entity_poly.pdbx_seq_one_letter_code
_entity_poly.pdbx_strand_id
1 'polypeptide(L)'
;MADDDRYVTRADFERTLRHLNLADLDVRNLVLKLAAQVVALTDELTRRMPPAENAEPENAATVEAAVDDSIGDNFLDIRAADDGASRVALDISGGDKYAAVAVAIPCAELIPLCQGRCCKLHFALSTQDLDEGLIRFDYGKPYTIRQRSSDGYCVHSDPTTRACTTHAVRPQICRTYDCREDNRIWIDFEKRIPAPFDVRFQGDAVKLDRYERARLRGLAVWREQSAIDDSYPDGVPKNKEG
;
A
#
# COMPACT_ATOMS: atom_id res chain seq x y z
N MET A 1 -32.09 25.44 12.80
CA MET A 1 -30.92 24.63 13.23
C MET A 1 -31.34 23.19 13.15
N ALA A 2 -31.17 22.57 11.99
CA ALA A 2 -31.57 21.19 11.76
C ALA A 2 -30.41 20.28 12.16
N ASP A 3 -30.63 19.55 13.25
CA ASP A 3 -30.20 18.17 13.50
C ASP A 3 -28.96 17.68 12.72
N ASP A 4 -27.78 18.05 13.23
CA ASP A 4 -26.46 17.61 12.74
C ASP A 4 -25.88 16.48 13.62
N ASP A 5 -26.75 15.75 14.34
CA ASP A 5 -26.35 14.63 15.20
C ASP A 5 -26.49 13.30 14.45
N ARG A 6 -25.93 13.23 13.24
CA ARG A 6 -25.82 11.96 12.52
C ARG A 6 -24.65 11.16 13.09
N TYR A 7 -24.94 9.97 13.59
CA TYR A 7 -23.92 9.02 14.02
C TYR A 7 -22.92 8.75 12.89
N VAL A 8 -21.62 8.96 13.19
CA VAL A 8 -20.52 8.60 12.29
C VAL A 8 -20.59 7.11 12.04
N THR A 9 -20.84 6.73 10.79
CA THR A 9 -20.84 5.32 10.42
C THR A 9 -19.41 4.82 10.26
N ARG A 10 -19.22 3.50 10.30
CA ARG A 10 -17.94 2.89 9.97
C ARG A 10 -17.45 3.30 8.58
N ALA A 11 -18.36 3.36 7.61
CA ALA A 11 -18.01 3.75 6.24
C ALA A 11 -17.46 5.18 6.21
N ASP A 12 -18.04 6.08 7.01
CA ASP A 12 -17.54 7.45 7.15
C ASP A 12 -16.15 7.48 7.78
N PHE A 13 -15.90 6.69 8.83
CA PHE A 13 -14.58 6.59 9.45
C PHE A 13 -13.51 6.01 8.50
N GLU A 14 -13.81 4.90 7.81
CA GLU A 14 -12.88 4.30 6.83
C GLU A 14 -12.61 5.26 5.66
N ARG A 15 -13.61 6.06 5.25
CA ARG A 15 -13.44 7.12 4.26
C ARG A 15 -12.51 8.23 4.74
N THR A 16 -12.72 8.74 5.95
CA THR A 16 -11.83 9.76 6.55
C THR A 16 -10.40 9.24 6.67
N LEU A 17 -10.22 7.98 7.08
CA LEU A 17 -8.90 7.35 7.13
C LEU A 17 -8.23 7.28 5.75
N ARG A 18 -8.98 6.92 4.70
CA ARG A 18 -8.45 6.91 3.32
C ARG A 18 -7.98 8.29 2.89
N HIS A 19 -8.77 9.32 3.15
CA HIS A 19 -8.40 10.71 2.87
C HIS A 19 -7.13 11.13 3.63
N LEU A 20 -7.02 10.81 4.92
CA LEU A 20 -5.83 11.11 5.72
C LEU A 20 -4.58 10.39 5.20
N ASN A 21 -4.71 9.13 4.80
CA ASN A 21 -3.60 8.36 4.23
C ASN A 21 -3.09 8.98 2.93
N LEU A 22 -3.98 9.53 2.10
CA LEU A 22 -3.58 10.23 0.88
C LEU A 22 -2.96 11.59 1.16
N ALA A 23 -3.55 12.36 2.08
CA ALA A 23 -2.99 13.65 2.49
C ALA A 23 -1.56 13.50 3.04
N ASP A 24 -1.28 12.45 3.83
CA ASP A 24 0.08 12.12 4.29
C ASP A 24 1.04 11.86 3.13
N LEU A 25 0.59 11.10 2.12
CA LEU A 25 1.39 10.83 0.91
C LEU A 25 1.66 12.10 0.10
N ASP A 26 0.68 12.99 -0.03
CA ASP A 26 0.82 14.24 -0.77
C ASP A 26 1.76 15.21 -0.08
N VAL A 27 1.62 15.39 1.24
CA VAL A 27 2.55 16.21 2.04
C VAL A 27 3.97 15.69 1.88
N ARG A 28 4.16 14.38 1.95
CA ARG A 28 5.48 13.77 1.77
C ARG A 28 6.04 13.98 0.36
N ASN A 29 5.21 13.84 -0.68
CA ASN A 29 5.62 14.12 -2.06
C ASN A 29 6.04 15.58 -2.24
N LEU A 30 5.34 16.52 -1.60
CA LEU A 30 5.71 17.94 -1.60
C LEU A 30 7.05 18.17 -0.91
N VAL A 31 7.28 17.55 0.26
CA VAL A 31 8.57 17.63 0.98
C VAL A 31 9.72 17.10 0.12
N LEU A 32 9.54 15.96 -0.55
CA LEU A 32 10.56 15.38 -1.43
C LEU A 32 10.85 16.27 -2.64
N LYS A 33 9.82 16.87 -3.26
CA LYS A 33 10.00 17.83 -4.36
C LYS A 33 10.75 19.08 -3.91
N LEU A 34 10.40 19.62 -2.74
CA LEU A 34 11.07 20.78 -2.17
C LEU A 34 12.55 20.46 -1.88
N ALA A 35 12.85 19.30 -1.29
CA ALA A 35 14.22 18.87 -1.05
C ALA A 35 15.03 18.79 -2.35
N ALA A 36 14.47 18.21 -3.42
CA ALA A 36 15.13 18.15 -4.73
C ALA A 36 15.37 19.54 -5.33
N GLN A 37 14.44 20.49 -5.15
CA GLN A 37 14.61 21.87 -5.59
C GLN A 37 15.73 22.59 -4.81
N VAL A 38 15.79 22.39 -3.49
CA VAL A 38 16.86 22.96 -2.65
C VAL A 38 18.23 22.43 -3.10
N VAL A 39 18.38 21.13 -3.32
CA VAL A 39 19.63 20.54 -3.83
C VAL A 39 20.01 21.15 -5.18
N ALA A 40 19.08 21.21 -6.14
CA ALA A 40 19.35 21.78 -7.46
C ALA A 40 19.75 23.27 -7.41
N LEU A 41 19.14 24.05 -6.51
CA LEU A 41 19.49 25.45 -6.31
C LEU A 41 20.86 25.61 -5.64
N THR A 42 21.17 24.78 -4.65
CA THR A 42 22.50 24.74 -4.02
C THR A 42 23.58 24.41 -5.05
N ASP A 43 23.38 23.37 -5.88
CA ASP A 43 24.33 22.99 -6.94
C ASP A 43 24.56 24.15 -7.93
N GLU A 44 23.50 24.85 -8.31
CA GLU A 44 23.58 26.00 -9.21
C GLU A 44 24.29 27.20 -8.55
N LEU A 45 24.05 27.45 -7.26
CA LEU A 45 24.74 28.49 -6.49
C LEU A 45 26.24 28.17 -6.34
N THR A 46 26.58 26.94 -5.94
CA THR A 46 27.97 26.46 -5.86
C THR A 46 28.67 26.60 -7.21
N ARG A 47 27.99 26.28 -8.32
CA ARG A 47 28.53 26.44 -9.68
C ARG A 47 28.80 27.90 -10.06
N ARG A 48 27.98 28.84 -9.59
CA ARG A 48 28.08 30.27 -9.91
C ARG A 48 29.02 31.04 -8.99
N MET A 49 29.25 30.55 -7.78
CA MET A 49 30.15 31.20 -6.85
C MET A 49 31.60 30.98 -7.30
N PRO A 50 32.41 32.04 -7.47
CA PRO A 50 33.83 31.88 -7.70
C PRO A 50 34.46 31.17 -6.49
N PRO A 51 35.46 30.28 -6.69
CA PRO A 51 36.17 29.68 -5.57
C PRO A 51 36.75 30.80 -4.70
N ALA A 52 36.51 30.74 -3.40
CA ALA A 52 36.99 31.76 -2.48
C ALA A 52 38.53 31.78 -2.53
N GLU A 53 39.10 32.92 -2.94
CA GLU A 53 40.55 33.09 -3.18
C GLU A 53 41.44 32.83 -1.95
N ASN A 54 40.86 32.65 -0.75
CA ASN A 54 41.58 32.40 0.51
C ASN A 54 40.87 31.42 1.47
N ALA A 55 40.08 30.46 0.97
CA ALA A 55 39.46 29.47 1.86
C ALA A 55 40.51 28.48 2.40
N GLU A 56 40.80 28.54 3.71
CA GLU A 56 41.53 27.47 4.39
C GLU A 56 40.75 26.15 4.26
N PRO A 57 41.41 25.02 3.94
CA PRO A 57 40.75 23.75 3.60
C PRO A 57 39.93 23.15 4.74
N GLU A 58 40.05 23.67 5.97
CA GLU A 58 39.47 23.10 7.19
C GLU A 58 38.10 23.68 7.56
N ASN A 59 37.71 24.84 7.01
CA ASN A 59 36.42 25.49 7.28
C ASN A 59 35.47 25.50 6.07
N ALA A 60 35.87 24.90 4.95
CA ALA A 60 34.99 24.61 3.83
C ALA A 60 34.12 23.37 4.11
N ALA A 61 33.46 23.33 5.26
CA ALA A 61 32.29 22.47 5.42
C ALA A 61 31.24 23.05 4.46
N THR A 62 31.29 22.57 3.22
CA THR A 62 30.42 23.06 2.17
C THR A 62 28.98 22.79 2.57
N VAL A 63 28.04 23.50 1.95
CA VAL A 63 26.62 23.18 2.11
C VAL A 63 26.39 21.68 1.85
N GLU A 64 27.16 21.07 0.94
CA GLU A 64 27.14 19.62 0.73
C GLU A 64 27.54 18.81 1.97
N ALA A 65 28.58 19.19 2.72
CA ALA A 65 29.00 18.49 3.93
C ALA A 65 27.96 18.61 5.07
N ALA A 66 27.37 19.79 5.27
CA ALA A 66 26.32 20.00 6.28
C ALA A 66 25.00 19.30 5.89
N VAL A 67 24.70 19.26 4.60
CA VAL A 67 23.57 18.52 4.04
C VAL A 67 23.82 17.01 4.16
N ASP A 68 24.99 16.48 3.84
CA ASP A 68 25.33 15.06 4.00
C ASP A 68 25.27 14.61 5.47
N ASP A 69 25.76 15.43 6.41
CA ASP A 69 25.71 15.15 7.85
C ASP A 69 24.27 15.15 8.38
N SER A 70 23.42 16.07 7.89
CA SER A 70 21.99 16.11 8.23
C SER A 70 21.15 15.07 7.48
N ILE A 71 21.59 14.64 6.30
CA ILE A 71 20.91 13.65 5.46
C ILE A 71 21.15 12.24 6.00
N GLY A 72 22.37 11.91 6.45
CA GLY A 72 22.76 10.53 6.80
C GLY A 72 21.75 9.79 7.67
N ASP A 73 21.44 10.33 8.85
CA ASP A 73 20.53 9.69 9.81
C ASP A 73 19.08 9.75 9.34
N ASN A 74 18.64 10.91 8.83
CA ASN A 74 17.27 11.10 8.36
C ASN A 74 16.93 10.25 7.13
N PHE A 75 17.88 10.06 6.21
CA PHE A 75 17.68 9.21 5.04
C PHE A 75 17.63 7.73 5.40
N LEU A 76 18.40 7.29 6.40
CA LEU A 76 18.33 5.91 6.88
C LEU A 76 16.97 5.63 7.53
N ASP A 77 16.43 6.56 8.29
CA ASP A 77 15.09 6.45 8.88
C ASP A 77 13.98 6.51 7.81
N ILE A 78 14.08 7.42 6.85
CA ILE A 78 13.16 7.51 5.70
C ILE A 78 13.24 6.23 4.85
N ARG A 79 14.43 5.67 4.65
CA ARG A 79 14.67 4.47 3.86
C ARG A 79 14.21 3.21 4.58
N ALA A 80 14.41 3.11 5.89
CA ALA A 80 13.86 2.04 6.72
C ALA A 80 12.33 2.10 6.74
N ALA A 81 11.75 3.31 6.83
CA ALA A 81 10.31 3.51 6.68
C ALA A 81 9.80 3.12 5.29
N ASP A 82 10.58 3.39 4.23
CA ASP A 82 10.21 3.06 2.84
C ASP A 82 10.40 1.60 2.44
N ASP A 83 11.43 0.94 2.96
CA ASP A 83 11.73 -0.47 2.71
C ASP A 83 10.87 -1.39 3.61
N GLY A 84 10.42 -0.90 4.78
CA GLY A 84 9.56 -1.66 5.70
C GLY A 84 8.06 -1.63 5.36
N ALA A 85 7.58 -0.56 4.71
CA ALA A 85 6.19 -0.45 4.28
C ALA A 85 6.04 0.64 3.20
N SER A 86 5.53 0.27 2.02
CA SER A 86 4.68 1.25 1.33
C SER A 86 3.53 1.53 2.30
N ARG A 87 3.52 2.70 2.96
CA ARG A 87 2.51 3.06 3.96
C ARG A 87 1.09 2.85 3.45
N VAL A 88 0.92 2.98 2.13
CA VAL A 88 -0.29 2.59 1.41
C VAL A 88 0.07 1.50 0.41
N ALA A 89 -0.61 0.36 0.52
CA ALA A 89 -0.45 -0.77 -0.40
C ALA A 89 -1.73 -0.95 -1.21
N LEU A 90 -1.76 -0.45 -2.44
CA LEU A 90 -2.92 -0.53 -3.32
C LEU A 90 -2.67 -1.50 -4.47
N ASP A 91 -3.64 -2.35 -4.78
CA ASP A 91 -3.62 -3.17 -5.98
C ASP A 91 -3.97 -2.31 -7.21
N ILE A 92 -2.97 -2.11 -8.07
CA ILE A 92 -3.05 -1.34 -9.31
C ILE A 92 -3.29 -2.22 -10.54
N SER A 93 -3.74 -3.46 -10.38
CA SER A 93 -4.15 -4.31 -11.51
C SER A 93 -5.28 -3.68 -12.34
N GLY A 94 -6.15 -2.86 -11.72
CA GLY A 94 -7.13 -2.01 -12.39
C GLY A 94 -8.35 -2.73 -12.97
N GLY A 95 -9.38 -1.96 -13.31
CA GLY A 95 -10.64 -2.46 -13.89
C GLY A 95 -11.69 -2.89 -12.86
N ASP A 96 -12.89 -3.22 -13.36
CA ASP A 96 -13.98 -3.77 -12.54
C ASP A 96 -13.67 -5.21 -12.13
N LYS A 97 -13.63 -5.48 -10.82
CA LYS A 97 -13.33 -6.81 -10.30
C LYS A 97 -14.39 -7.86 -10.63
N TYR A 98 -15.62 -7.45 -10.94
CA TYR A 98 -16.67 -8.38 -11.38
C TYR A 98 -16.57 -8.72 -12.86
N ALA A 99 -15.86 -7.91 -13.64
CA ALA A 99 -15.54 -8.19 -15.04
C ALA A 99 -14.31 -9.11 -15.19
N ALA A 100 -13.50 -9.27 -14.14
CA ALA A 100 -12.35 -10.15 -14.16
C ALA A 100 -12.77 -11.62 -14.27
N VAL A 101 -12.07 -12.38 -15.13
CA VAL A 101 -12.30 -13.82 -15.29
C VAL A 101 -11.86 -14.53 -14.02
N ALA A 102 -12.83 -15.05 -13.26
CA ALA A 102 -12.55 -15.80 -12.06
C ALA A 102 -11.91 -17.15 -12.40
N VAL A 103 -10.82 -17.49 -11.71
CA VAL A 103 -10.19 -18.81 -11.85
C VAL A 103 -11.09 -19.86 -11.21
N ALA A 104 -11.52 -20.84 -12.00
CA ALA A 104 -12.37 -21.93 -11.54
C ALA A 104 -11.53 -22.98 -10.79
N ILE A 105 -11.43 -22.85 -9.47
CA ILE A 105 -10.76 -23.80 -8.58
C ILE A 105 -11.82 -24.51 -7.73
N PRO A 106 -11.79 -25.86 -7.59
CA PRO A 106 -12.74 -26.60 -6.76
C PRO A 106 -12.40 -26.45 -5.27
N CYS A 107 -12.46 -25.22 -4.74
CA CYS A 107 -12.07 -24.89 -3.38
C CYS A 107 -12.81 -25.75 -2.33
N ALA A 108 -14.09 -26.09 -2.56
CA ALA A 108 -14.87 -26.92 -1.65
C ALA A 108 -14.24 -28.31 -1.41
N GLU A 109 -13.62 -28.90 -2.44
CA GLU A 109 -12.92 -30.18 -2.33
C GLU A 109 -11.51 -30.05 -1.75
N LEU A 110 -10.87 -28.91 -2.00
CA LEU A 110 -9.46 -28.69 -1.67
C LEU A 110 -9.25 -28.15 -0.26
N ILE A 111 -10.20 -27.40 0.31
CA ILE A 111 -10.09 -26.80 1.64
C ILE A 111 -9.76 -27.82 2.74
N PRO A 112 -10.34 -29.04 2.79
CA PRO A 112 -9.94 -30.05 3.78
C PRO A 112 -8.44 -30.41 3.73
N LEU A 113 -7.80 -30.26 2.57
CA LEU A 113 -6.38 -30.57 2.36
C LEU A 113 -5.49 -29.33 2.55
N CYS A 114 -5.82 -28.23 1.87
CA CYS A 114 -5.01 -27.00 1.90
C CYS A 114 -5.30 -26.14 3.14
N GLN A 115 -6.38 -26.43 3.88
CA GLN A 115 -6.86 -25.69 5.06
C GLN A 115 -7.08 -24.19 4.81
N GLY A 116 -7.37 -23.78 3.56
CA GLY A 116 -7.61 -22.37 3.23
C GLY A 116 -6.36 -21.49 3.26
N ARG A 117 -5.17 -22.04 3.00
CA ARG A 117 -3.88 -21.31 3.01
C ARG A 117 -3.85 -20.00 2.24
N CYS A 118 -4.60 -19.86 1.15
CA CYS A 118 -4.69 -18.60 0.40
C CYS A 118 -5.17 -17.43 1.28
N CYS A 119 -5.95 -17.70 2.33
CA CYS A 119 -6.41 -16.69 3.29
C CYS A 119 -5.30 -16.20 4.24
N LYS A 120 -4.14 -16.88 4.31
CA LYS A 120 -2.97 -16.43 5.08
C LYS A 120 -2.03 -15.53 4.28
N LEU A 121 -2.28 -15.37 2.98
CA LEU A 121 -1.49 -14.51 2.12
C LEU A 121 -1.78 -13.04 2.44
N HIS A 122 -0.73 -12.23 2.37
CA HIS A 122 -0.81 -10.79 2.52
C HIS A 122 -0.77 -10.15 1.14
N PHE A 123 -1.72 -9.26 0.87
CA PHE A 123 -1.82 -8.55 -0.39
C PHE A 123 -2.56 -7.23 -0.21
N ALA A 124 -2.28 -6.31 -1.13
CA ALA A 124 -2.98 -5.05 -1.27
C ALA A 124 -4.40 -5.28 -1.82
N LEU A 125 -5.35 -4.46 -1.37
CA LEU A 125 -6.71 -4.38 -1.91
C LEU A 125 -6.76 -3.37 -3.06
N SER A 126 -7.69 -3.59 -3.99
CA SER A 126 -7.98 -2.60 -5.03
C SER A 126 -8.84 -1.47 -4.49
N THR A 127 -8.90 -0.34 -5.20
CA THR A 127 -9.78 0.77 -4.80
C THR A 127 -11.25 0.36 -4.74
N GLN A 128 -11.74 -0.42 -5.71
CA GLN A 128 -13.10 -0.94 -5.70
C GLN A 128 -13.38 -1.82 -4.46
N ASP A 129 -12.40 -2.59 -4.00
CA ASP A 129 -12.54 -3.38 -2.77
C ASP A 129 -12.68 -2.51 -1.51
N LEU A 130 -12.03 -1.34 -1.50
CA LEU A 130 -12.12 -0.36 -0.43
C LEU A 130 -13.43 0.43 -0.49
N ASP A 131 -13.88 0.79 -1.69
CA ASP A 131 -15.11 1.57 -1.91
C ASP A 131 -16.36 0.79 -1.51
N GLU A 132 -16.43 -0.51 -1.81
CA GLU A 132 -17.55 -1.36 -1.41
C GLU A 132 -17.64 -1.56 0.10
N GLY A 133 -16.53 -1.42 0.83
CA GLY A 133 -16.48 -1.56 2.29
C GLY A 133 -16.83 -2.97 2.82
N LEU A 134 -16.96 -3.97 1.94
CA LEU A 134 -17.25 -5.36 2.29
C LEU A 134 -15.98 -6.10 2.76
N ILE A 135 -14.84 -5.75 2.20
CA ILE A 135 -13.54 -6.34 2.54
C ILE A 135 -12.82 -5.48 3.58
N ARG A 136 -12.16 -6.11 4.57
CA ARG A 136 -11.50 -5.39 5.66
C ARG A 136 -10.01 -5.31 5.40
N PHE A 137 -9.45 -4.11 5.53
CA PHE A 137 -8.01 -3.90 5.53
C PHE A 137 -7.48 -3.68 6.95
N ASP A 138 -6.17 -3.83 7.10
CA ASP A 138 -5.44 -3.56 8.34
C ASP A 138 -5.18 -2.05 8.46
N TYR A 139 -5.70 -1.40 9.52
CA TYR A 139 -5.50 0.03 9.73
C TYR A 139 -4.04 0.38 10.06
N GLY A 140 -3.26 -0.55 10.59
CA GLY A 140 -1.81 -0.38 10.80
C GLY A 140 -0.98 -0.60 9.54
N LYS A 141 -1.58 -1.21 8.51
CA LYS A 141 -0.96 -1.42 7.18
C LYS A 141 -1.97 -1.04 6.09
N PRO A 142 -2.20 0.26 5.86
CA PRO A 142 -3.26 0.74 4.99
C PRO A 142 -3.39 -0.04 3.68
N TYR A 143 -4.63 -0.47 3.44
CA TYR A 143 -5.12 -1.19 2.25
C TYR A 143 -4.58 -2.61 2.07
N THR A 144 -3.81 -3.13 3.03
CA THR A 144 -3.48 -4.56 3.08
C THR A 144 -4.63 -5.36 3.69
N ILE A 145 -4.97 -6.53 3.14
CA ILE A 145 -6.00 -7.42 3.70
C ILE A 145 -5.80 -7.67 5.20
N ARG A 146 -6.87 -7.50 6.00
CA ARG A 146 -6.80 -7.69 7.44
C ARG A 146 -6.66 -9.15 7.81
N GLN A 147 -5.65 -9.45 8.61
CA GLN A 147 -5.39 -10.76 9.19
C GLN A 147 -5.86 -10.81 10.66
N ARG A 148 -6.36 -11.96 11.10
CA ARG A 148 -6.64 -12.23 12.51
C ARG A 148 -5.34 -12.51 13.25
N SER A 149 -5.17 -11.88 14.40
CA SER A 149 -4.00 -12.09 15.25
C SER A 149 -3.91 -13.50 15.83
N SER A 150 -5.05 -14.19 16.01
CA SER A 150 -5.13 -15.51 16.63
C SER A 150 -4.53 -16.64 15.79
N ASP A 151 -4.74 -16.62 14.47
CA ASP A 151 -4.40 -17.72 13.57
C ASP A 151 -3.71 -17.28 12.26
N GLY A 152 -3.61 -15.97 12.03
CA GLY A 152 -2.97 -15.41 10.84
C GLY A 152 -3.75 -15.70 9.54
N TYR A 153 -5.06 -15.94 9.63
CA TYR A 153 -5.97 -16.02 8.50
C TYR A 153 -6.69 -14.68 8.31
N CYS A 154 -7.08 -14.37 7.08
CA CYS A 154 -7.84 -13.17 6.82
C CYS A 154 -9.15 -13.21 7.62
N VAL A 155 -9.67 -12.05 8.00
CA VAL A 155 -10.88 -11.97 8.83
C VAL A 155 -12.12 -12.61 8.21
N HIS A 156 -12.08 -12.89 6.90
CA HIS A 156 -13.15 -13.51 6.12
C HIS A 156 -13.03 -15.03 5.96
N SER A 157 -12.01 -15.66 6.57
CA SER A 157 -11.91 -17.12 6.62
C SER A 157 -12.73 -17.66 7.79
N ASP A 158 -13.67 -18.56 7.54
CA ASP A 158 -14.42 -19.21 8.62
C ASP A 158 -13.47 -20.00 9.54
N PRO A 159 -13.52 -19.79 10.87
CA PRO A 159 -12.53 -20.38 11.80
C PRO A 159 -12.62 -21.91 11.90
N THR A 160 -13.78 -22.50 11.56
CA THR A 160 -14.03 -23.94 11.68
C THR A 160 -13.77 -24.66 10.36
N THR A 161 -14.41 -24.18 9.30
CA THR A 161 -14.40 -24.81 7.96
C THR A 161 -13.27 -24.31 7.07
N ARG A 162 -12.67 -23.16 7.39
CA ARG A 162 -11.67 -22.45 6.56
C ARG A 162 -12.21 -21.99 5.20
N ALA A 163 -13.52 -22.07 4.98
CA ALA A 163 -14.17 -21.51 3.81
C ALA A 163 -14.14 -19.98 3.81
N CYS A 164 -14.08 -19.37 2.63
CA CYS A 164 -14.17 -17.92 2.49
C CYS A 164 -15.63 -17.49 2.64
N THR A 165 -15.96 -16.73 3.69
CA THR A 165 -17.33 -16.23 3.96
C THR A 165 -17.75 -15.15 2.97
N THR A 166 -16.78 -14.50 2.32
CA THR A 166 -16.99 -13.46 1.31
C THR A 166 -16.70 -13.95 -0.11
N HIS A 167 -16.88 -15.25 -0.40
CA HIS A 167 -16.48 -15.86 -1.69
C HIS A 167 -17.08 -15.15 -2.92
N ALA A 168 -18.34 -14.70 -2.81
CA ALA A 168 -19.06 -14.02 -3.90
C ALA A 168 -18.58 -12.58 -4.15
N VAL A 169 -18.01 -11.93 -3.14
CA VAL A 169 -17.53 -10.53 -3.18
C VAL A 169 -16.02 -10.45 -2.96
N ARG A 170 -15.30 -11.53 -3.30
CA ARG A 170 -13.85 -11.64 -3.15
C ARG A 170 -13.11 -10.45 -3.76
N PRO A 171 -11.99 -10.03 -3.15
CA PRO A 171 -11.09 -9.04 -3.73
C PRO A 171 -10.66 -9.40 -5.14
N GLN A 172 -10.29 -8.39 -5.94
CA GLN A 172 -9.82 -8.59 -7.31
C GLN A 172 -8.71 -9.65 -7.38
N ILE A 173 -7.67 -9.48 -6.56
CA ILE A 173 -6.57 -10.43 -6.48
C ILE A 173 -7.01 -11.84 -6.09
N CYS A 174 -8.00 -12.00 -5.21
CA CYS A 174 -8.52 -13.33 -4.84
C CYS A 174 -9.36 -13.99 -5.94
N ARG A 175 -9.88 -13.22 -6.91
CA ARG A 175 -10.64 -13.75 -8.07
C ARG A 175 -9.72 -14.28 -9.15
N THR A 176 -8.64 -13.56 -9.39
CA THR A 176 -7.64 -13.87 -10.43
C THR A 176 -6.53 -14.79 -9.93
N TYR A 177 -6.39 -14.96 -8.62
CA TYR A 177 -5.37 -15.82 -8.02
C TYR A 177 -5.61 -17.30 -8.33
N ASP A 178 -4.60 -17.91 -8.93
CA ASP A 178 -4.53 -19.35 -9.16
C ASP A 178 -3.58 -20.00 -8.16
N CYS A 179 -4.09 -20.86 -7.29
CA CYS A 179 -3.25 -21.53 -6.31
C CYS A 179 -2.48 -22.73 -6.88
N ARG A 180 -2.82 -23.24 -8.07
CA ARG A 180 -2.29 -24.52 -8.60
C ARG A 180 -0.77 -24.52 -8.75
N GLU A 181 -0.20 -23.37 -9.10
CA GLU A 181 1.23 -23.19 -9.32
C GLU A 181 1.93 -22.55 -8.10
N ASP A 182 1.20 -22.28 -7.02
CA ASP A 182 1.74 -21.60 -5.85
C ASP A 182 2.37 -22.59 -4.88
N ASN A 183 3.71 -22.59 -4.84
CA ASN A 183 4.52 -23.43 -3.97
C ASN A 183 4.31 -23.16 -2.47
N ARG A 184 3.66 -22.05 -2.10
CA ARG A 184 3.25 -21.75 -0.72
C ARG A 184 2.02 -22.55 -0.32
N ILE A 185 1.25 -23.01 -1.29
CA ILE A 185 0.01 -23.76 -1.10
C ILE A 185 0.22 -25.25 -1.38
N TRP A 186 0.89 -25.61 -2.48
CA TRP A 186 1.05 -26.99 -2.95
C TRP A 186 2.50 -27.35 -3.23
N ILE A 187 2.92 -28.56 -2.86
CA ILE A 187 4.13 -29.18 -3.41
C ILE A 187 3.81 -29.80 -4.76
N ASP A 188 2.66 -30.47 -4.85
CA ASP A 188 2.18 -31.14 -6.06
C ASP A 188 0.64 -31.05 -6.07
N PHE A 189 0.09 -30.15 -6.88
CA PHE A 189 -1.35 -29.90 -6.96
C PHE A 189 -2.11 -31.12 -7.50
N GLU A 190 -1.57 -31.77 -8.53
CA GLU A 190 -2.19 -32.93 -9.18
C GLU A 190 -2.30 -34.13 -8.22
N LYS A 191 -1.27 -34.35 -7.39
CA LYS A 191 -1.31 -35.36 -6.32
C LYS A 191 -2.00 -34.89 -5.05
N ARG A 192 -2.53 -33.66 -5.02
CA ARG A 192 -3.17 -33.02 -3.87
C ARG A 192 -2.29 -33.02 -2.62
N ILE A 193 -0.99 -32.78 -2.78
CA ILE A 193 -0.01 -32.71 -1.70
C ILE A 193 0.22 -31.24 -1.32
N PRO A 194 -0.35 -30.76 -0.20
CA PRO A 194 -0.17 -29.38 0.24
C PRO A 194 1.27 -29.14 0.72
N ALA A 195 1.74 -27.89 0.61
CA ALA A 195 3.00 -27.47 1.21
C ALA A 195 2.97 -27.61 2.75
N PRO A 196 4.11 -27.67 3.48
CA PRO A 196 4.11 -27.69 4.94
C PRO A 196 3.52 -26.39 5.54
N PHE A 197 2.92 -26.43 6.73
CA PHE A 197 2.24 -25.26 7.33
C PHE A 197 3.22 -24.20 7.90
N ASP A 198 4.43 -24.64 8.26
CA ASP A 198 5.36 -23.88 9.09
C ASP A 198 6.47 -23.17 8.31
N VAL A 199 6.41 -23.20 6.98
CA VAL A 199 7.36 -22.43 6.18
C VAL A 199 6.91 -20.96 6.25
N ARG A 200 7.56 -20.16 7.08
CA ARG A 200 7.44 -18.70 7.01
C ARG A 200 7.99 -18.27 5.66
N PHE A 201 7.10 -18.08 4.69
CA PHE A 201 7.48 -17.43 3.45
C PHE A 201 7.73 -15.96 3.76
N GLN A 202 9.00 -15.63 4.01
CA GLN A 202 9.49 -14.28 3.78
C GLN A 202 9.24 -14.05 2.29
N GLY A 203 8.20 -13.28 1.96
CA GLY A 203 7.98 -12.90 0.58
C GLY A 203 9.26 -12.29 0.06
N ASP A 204 9.77 -12.80 -1.06
CA ASP A 204 10.88 -12.15 -1.72
C ASP A 204 10.44 -10.71 -1.99
N ALA A 205 11.05 -9.77 -1.29
CA ALA A 205 10.88 -8.37 -1.62
C ALA A 205 11.32 -8.26 -3.08
N VAL A 206 10.35 -8.11 -4.00
CA VAL A 206 10.66 -7.86 -5.41
C VAL A 206 11.61 -6.69 -5.38
N LYS A 207 12.86 -6.91 -5.82
CA LYS A 207 13.87 -5.86 -5.94
C LYS A 207 13.44 -4.95 -7.08
N LEU A 208 12.39 -4.18 -6.84
CA LEU A 208 11.96 -3.12 -7.73
C LEU A 208 13.02 -2.03 -7.65
N ASP A 209 13.47 -1.61 -8.83
CA ASP A 209 14.27 -0.41 -8.96
C ASP A 209 13.53 0.79 -8.32
N ARG A 210 14.29 1.75 -7.81
CA ARG A 210 13.75 2.90 -7.06
C ARG A 210 12.78 3.71 -7.91
N TYR A 211 13.10 3.87 -9.20
CA TYR A 211 12.24 4.59 -10.14
C TYR A 211 10.90 3.88 -10.30
N GLU A 212 10.92 2.57 -10.50
CA GLU A 212 9.69 1.80 -10.67
C GLU A 212 8.84 1.80 -9.39
N ARG A 213 9.46 1.73 -8.20
CA ARG A 213 8.73 1.91 -6.93
C ARG A 213 8.05 3.27 -6.84
N ALA A 214 8.77 4.36 -7.16
CA ALA A 214 8.22 5.70 -7.13
C ALA A 214 7.06 5.86 -8.13
N ARG A 215 7.21 5.30 -9.33
CA ARG A 215 6.17 5.30 -10.37
C ARG A 215 4.91 4.53 -9.93
N LEU A 216 5.06 3.32 -9.40
CA LEU A 216 3.91 2.51 -8.94
C LEU A 216 3.19 3.18 -7.77
N ARG A 217 3.93 3.82 -6.86
CA ARG A 217 3.35 4.67 -5.79
C ARG A 217 2.55 5.84 -6.38
N GLY A 218 3.11 6.56 -7.35
CA GLY A 218 2.42 7.66 -8.02
C GLY A 218 1.13 7.20 -8.71
N LEU A 219 1.16 6.04 -9.37
CA LEU A 219 -0.04 5.45 -9.98
C LEU A 219 -1.10 5.06 -8.94
N ALA A 220 -0.67 4.47 -7.81
CA ALA A 220 -1.57 4.11 -6.72
C ALA A 220 -2.26 5.34 -6.11
N VAL A 221 -1.51 6.40 -5.83
CA VAL A 221 -2.05 7.67 -5.32
C VAL A 221 -3.03 8.28 -6.33
N TRP A 222 -2.64 8.37 -7.59
CA TRP A 222 -3.49 8.95 -8.63
C TRP A 222 -4.81 8.18 -8.79
N ARG A 223 -4.77 6.84 -8.78
CA ARG A 223 -5.99 6.02 -8.89
C ARG A 223 -6.91 6.20 -7.70
N GLU A 224 -6.34 6.19 -6.50
CA GLU A 224 -7.13 6.37 -5.29
C GLU A 224 -7.75 7.76 -5.22
N GLN A 225 -7.01 8.81 -5.58
CA GLN A 225 -7.52 10.18 -5.66
C GLN A 225 -8.65 10.28 -6.69
N SER A 226 -8.46 9.71 -7.88
CA SER A 226 -9.48 9.72 -8.93
C SER A 226 -10.76 9.01 -8.48
N ALA A 227 -10.64 7.89 -7.77
CA ALA A 227 -11.80 7.17 -7.26
C ALA A 227 -12.53 7.92 -6.13
N ILE A 228 -11.79 8.64 -5.28
CA ILE A 228 -12.39 9.55 -4.30
C ILE A 228 -13.14 10.67 -5.01
N ASP A 229 -12.53 11.29 -6.02
CA ASP A 229 -13.16 12.38 -6.77
C ASP A 229 -14.43 11.90 -7.50
N ASP A 230 -14.38 10.73 -8.14
CA ASP A 230 -15.51 10.09 -8.84
C ASP A 230 -16.64 9.68 -7.89
N SER A 231 -16.28 9.17 -6.71
CA SER A 231 -17.25 8.74 -5.69
C SER A 231 -17.90 9.92 -4.96
N TYR A 232 -17.27 11.10 -4.99
CA TYR A 232 -17.68 12.28 -4.21
C TYR A 232 -17.52 13.60 -4.97
N PRO A 233 -18.29 13.85 -6.05
CA PRO A 233 -18.18 15.08 -6.84
C PRO A 233 -18.48 16.38 -6.06
N ASP A 234 -19.15 16.29 -4.91
CA ASP A 234 -19.53 17.42 -4.05
C ASP A 234 -18.58 17.66 -2.86
N GLY A 235 -17.43 16.98 -2.81
CA GLY A 235 -16.65 16.74 -1.59
C GLY A 235 -15.51 17.70 -1.22
N VAL A 236 -15.62 19.01 -1.48
CA VAL A 236 -14.94 20.03 -0.65
C VAL A 236 -15.97 21.13 -0.40
N PRO A 237 -16.31 21.50 0.85
CA PRO A 237 -17.07 22.70 1.09
C PRO A 237 -16.26 23.84 0.48
N LYS A 238 -16.72 24.40 -0.64
CA LYS A 238 -16.15 25.62 -1.20
C LYS A 238 -16.18 26.61 -0.04
N ASN A 239 -15.01 26.99 0.47
CA ASN A 239 -14.90 28.11 1.38
C ASN A 239 -15.61 29.26 0.68
N LYS A 240 -16.79 29.61 1.16
CA LYS A 240 -17.46 30.82 0.73
C LYS A 240 -16.54 31.93 1.21
N GLU A 241 -15.79 32.49 0.26
CA GLU A 241 -15.04 33.72 0.47
C GLU A 241 -16.02 34.73 1.08
N GLY A 242 -15.74 35.11 2.32
CA GLY A 242 -16.41 36.16 3.06
C GLY A 242 -15.49 37.35 3.18
#